data_AF-A0A2M8PJA3-F1
#
_entry.id   AF-A0A2M8PJA3-F1
#
_cell.length_a   1.000
_cell.length_b   1.000
_cell.length_c   1.000
_cell.angle_alpha   90.00
_cell.angle_beta   90.00
_cell.angle_gamma   90.00
#
_symmetry.space_group_name_H-M   'P 1'
#
loop_
_entity.id
_entity.type
_entity.pdbx_description
1 polymer ?
#
loop_
_entity_poly.entity_id
_entity_poly.type
_entity_poly.pdbx_seq_one_letter_code
_entity_poly.pdbx_strand_id
1 'polypeptide(L)'
;SVNVSNASLNNPIWLRSIVSLLSGARSVAERLIVEITETTVMRDIEQSKAVINTLRDMGCRVALDDFGSGYTSFHQMREIQPDILKIDAYFSTELHLEENQVFID
;
A
#
# COMPACT_ATOMS: atom_id res chain seq x y z
N SER A 1 1.29 -2.67 12.07
CA SER A 1 1.66 -2.13 10.75
C SER A 1 2.41 -0.82 10.94
N VAL A 2 3.04 -0.28 9.90
CA VAL A 2 3.73 1.02 9.93
C VAL A 2 3.43 1.81 8.67
N ASN A 3 3.21 3.11 8.82
CA ASN A 3 2.94 4.01 7.70
C ASN A 3 4.25 4.50 7.07
N VAL A 4 4.30 4.49 5.74
CA VAL A 4 5.45 4.95 4.95
C VAL A 4 5.00 6.07 4.03
N SER A 5 5.56 7.26 4.28
CA SER A 5 5.30 8.44 3.45
C SER A 5 5.95 8.31 2.07
N ASN A 6 5.47 9.10 1.10
CA ASN A 6 6.13 9.25 -0.19
C ASN A 6 7.61 9.65 -0.09
N ALA A 7 7.96 10.51 0.87
CA ALA A 7 9.35 10.94 1.05
C ALA A 7 10.24 9.76 1.48
N SER A 8 9.72 8.87 2.33
CA SER A 8 10.42 7.65 2.76
C SER A 8 10.52 6.63 1.62
N LEU A 9 9.42 6.43 0.88
CA LEU A 9 9.36 5.47 -0.23
C LEU A 9 10.36 5.81 -1.35
N ASN A 10 10.54 7.11 -1.62
CA ASN A 10 11.47 7.62 -2.62
C ASN A 10 12.89 7.89 -2.06
N ASN A 11 13.18 7.50 -0.82
CA ASN A 11 14.49 7.71 -0.20
C ASN A 11 15.32 6.41 -0.23
N PRO A 12 16.37 6.32 -1.07
CA PRO A 12 17.22 5.14 -1.15
C PRO A 12 17.93 4.79 0.16
N ILE A 13 18.20 5.78 1.02
CA ILE A 13 18.82 5.56 2.33
C ILE A 13 17.83 4.86 3.26
N TRP A 14 16.55 5.26 3.23
CA TRP A 14 15.50 4.62 4.01
C TRP A 14 15.33 3.16 3.58
N LEU A 15 15.26 2.89 2.27
CA LEU A 15 15.14 1.53 1.75
C LEU A 15 16.32 0.65 2.16
N ARG A 16 17.56 1.14 2.04
CA ARG A 16 18.73 0.39 2.51
C ARG A 16 18.70 0.13 4.01
N SER A 17 18.19 1.08 4.79
CA SER A 17 18.11 0.95 6.25
C SER A 17 17.10 -0.12 6.66
N ILE A 18 15.89 -0.11 6.08
CA ILE A 18 14.88 -1.14 6.38
C ILE A 18 15.32 -2.52 5.89
N VAL A 19 15.99 -2.60 4.74
CA VAL A 19 16.58 -3.86 4.24
C VAL A 19 17.63 -4.40 5.21
N SER A 20 18.56 -3.55 5.66
CA SER A 20 19.59 -3.94 6.61
C SER A 20 19.01 -4.46 7.93
N LEU A 21 17.99 -3.76 8.46
CA LEU A 21 17.33 -4.14 9.71
C LEU A 21 16.58 -5.49 9.61
N LEU A 22 15.98 -5.77 8.45
CA LEU A 22 15.14 -6.97 8.26
C LEU A 22 15.91 -8.18 7.73
N SER A 23 17.08 -7.99 7.10
CA SER A 23 17.87 -9.07 6.48
C SER A 23 18.25 -10.21 7.45
N GLY A 24 18.40 -9.92 8.75
CA GLY A 24 18.67 -10.92 9.79
C GLY A 24 17.43 -11.35 10.60
N ALA A 25 16.25 -10.82 10.28
CA ALA A 25 15.07 -10.89 11.16
C ALA A 25 13.79 -11.26 10.38
N ARG A 26 13.84 -12.33 9.59
CA ARG A 26 12.70 -12.74 8.73
C ARG A 26 11.39 -12.91 9.49
N SER A 27 11.40 -13.51 10.68
CA SER A 27 10.20 -13.68 11.52
C SER A 27 9.61 -12.35 12.03
N VAL A 28 10.38 -11.26 11.99
CA VAL A 28 9.89 -9.90 12.23
C VAL A 28 9.29 -9.34 10.96
N ALA A 29 9.97 -9.51 9.80
CA ALA A 29 9.48 -9.06 8.50
C ALA A 29 8.11 -9.65 8.16
N GLU A 30 7.90 -10.95 8.38
CA GLU A 30 6.62 -11.64 8.13
C GLU A 30 5.43 -11.10 8.95
N ARG A 31 5.71 -10.44 10.08
CA ARG A 31 4.70 -9.77 10.92
C ARG A 31 4.54 -8.29 10.60
N LEU A 32 5.43 -7.72 9.79
CA LEU A 32 5.41 -6.33 9.40
C LEU A 32 4.47 -6.13 8.20
N ILE A 33 3.48 -5.27 8.40
CA ILE A 33 2.65 -4.72 7.34
C ILE A 33 3.08 -3.28 7.13
N VAL A 34 3.53 -2.96 5.92
CA VAL A 34 3.88 -1.60 5.50
C VAL A 34 2.67 -0.98 4.80
N GLU A 35 2.20 0.15 5.31
CA GLU A 35 1.06 0.88 4.77
C GLU A 35 1.56 2.04 3.91
N ILE A 36 1.04 2.14 2.69
CA ILE A 36 1.36 3.20 1.74
C ILE A 36 0.05 3.76 1.23
N THR A 37 -0.09 5.09 1.24
CA THR A 37 -1.33 5.73 0.78
C THR A 37 -1.46 5.70 -0.74
N GLU A 38 -2.70 5.75 -1.20
CA GLU A 38 -3.07 5.90 -2.60
C GLU A 38 -2.29 7.01 -3.34
N THR A 39 -2.30 8.22 -2.78
CA THR A 39 -1.61 9.39 -3.34
C THR A 39 -0.09 9.20 -3.41
N THR A 40 0.48 8.46 -2.46
CA THR A 40 1.93 8.16 -2.47
C THR A 40 2.29 7.29 -3.66
N VAL A 41 1.51 6.23 -3.91
CA VAL A 41 1.80 5.32 -5.01
C VAL A 41 1.63 5.99 -6.37
N MET A 42 0.61 6.86 -6.51
CA MET A 42 0.30 7.53 -7.78
C MET A 42 1.33 8.57 -8.21
N ARG A 43 2.17 9.07 -7.30
CA ARG A 43 3.21 10.03 -7.66
C ARG A 43 4.29 9.39 -8.54
N ASP A 44 4.63 8.13 -8.27
CA ASP A 44 5.59 7.35 -9.05
C ASP A 44 5.30 5.85 -8.89
N ILE A 45 4.51 5.30 -9.81
CA ILE A 45 4.00 3.93 -9.71
C ILE A 45 5.11 2.90 -9.90
N GLU A 46 6.08 3.15 -10.79
CA GLU A 46 7.16 2.21 -11.08
C GLU A 46 8.16 2.16 -9.92
N GLN A 47 8.53 3.31 -9.36
CA GLN A 47 9.36 3.37 -8.16
C GLN A 47 8.66 2.70 -6.97
N SER A 48 7.35 2.94 -6.81
CA SER A 48 6.55 2.32 -5.75
C SER A 48 6.52 0.79 -5.89
N LYS A 49 6.29 0.28 -7.10
CA LYS A 49 6.32 -1.17 -7.39
C LYS A 49 7.68 -1.78 -7.05
N ALA A 50 8.78 -1.13 -7.42
CA ALA A 50 10.13 -1.61 -7.09
C ALA A 50 10.36 -1.71 -5.57
N VAL A 51 9.91 -0.71 -4.81
CA VAL A 51 10.03 -0.71 -3.34
C VAL A 51 9.12 -1.78 -2.72
N ILE A 52 7.88 -1.90 -3.18
CA ILE A 52 6.92 -2.90 -2.72
C ILE A 52 7.46 -4.32 -2.94
N ASN A 53 8.02 -4.61 -4.11
CA ASN A 53 8.62 -5.91 -4.38
C ASN A 53 9.82 -6.17 -3.46
N THR A 54 10.66 -5.17 -3.22
CA THR A 54 11.78 -5.30 -2.26
C THR A 54 11.28 -5.62 -0.84
N LEU A 55 10.20 -4.97 -0.39
CA LEU A 55 9.58 -5.25 0.91
C LEU A 55 9.05 -6.68 0.98
N ARG A 56 8.41 -7.17 -0.09
CA ARG A 56 7.89 -8.53 -0.20
C ARG A 56 8.97 -9.59 -0.21
N ASP A 57 10.08 -9.35 -0.90
CA ASP A 57 11.21 -10.27 -0.94
C ASP A 57 11.82 -10.52 0.46
N MET A 58 11.71 -9.53 1.34
CA MET A 58 12.10 -9.66 2.76
C MET A 58 11.07 -10.44 3.61
N GLY A 59 9.86 -10.64 3.10
CA GLY A 59 8.74 -11.29 3.79
C GLY A 59 7.68 -10.34 4.33
N CYS A 60 7.83 -9.02 4.16
CA CYS A 60 6.80 -8.07 4.58
C CYS A 60 5.54 -8.20 3.71
N ARG A 61 4.40 -7.79 4.27
CA ARG A 61 3.18 -7.51 3.50
C ARG A 61 3.02 -6.02 3.29
N VAL A 62 2.38 -5.63 2.19
CA VAL A 62 2.07 -4.23 1.89
C VAL A 62 0.57 -4.01 1.86
N ALA A 63 0.12 -2.98 2.57
CA ALA A 63 -1.25 -2.48 2.51
C ALA A 63 -1.31 -1.18 1.70
N LEU A 64 -2.29 -1.07 0.81
CA LEU A 64 -2.68 0.21 0.21
C LEU A 64 -3.72 0.87 1.12
N ASP A 65 -3.39 2.06 1.63
CA ASP A 65 -4.24 2.83 2.53
C ASP A 65 -5.04 3.92 1.81
N ASP A 66 -6.16 4.32 2.41
CA ASP A 66 -7.09 5.32 1.92
C ASP A 66 -7.60 5.04 0.49
N PHE A 67 -7.83 3.75 0.17
CA PHE A 67 -8.34 3.37 -1.15
C PHE A 67 -9.74 3.92 -1.37
N GLY A 68 -9.93 4.57 -2.51
CA GLY A 68 -11.19 5.22 -2.89
C GLY A 68 -11.24 6.71 -2.58
N SER A 69 -10.17 7.29 -2.01
CA SER A 69 -10.07 8.75 -1.81
C SER A 69 -9.98 9.57 -3.11
N GLY A 70 -9.85 8.91 -4.27
CA GLY A 70 -10.09 9.50 -5.59
C GLY A 70 -8.88 9.61 -6.53
N TYR A 71 -7.77 8.97 -6.20
CA TYR A 71 -6.48 9.04 -6.89
C TYR A 71 -6.07 7.73 -7.60
N THR A 72 -6.52 6.54 -7.18
CA THR A 72 -6.18 5.23 -7.75
C THR A 72 -7.41 4.56 -8.35
N SER A 73 -7.32 4.31 -9.65
CA SER A 73 -8.26 3.44 -10.36
C SER A 73 -8.04 1.97 -10.01
N PHE A 74 -9.08 1.14 -10.18
CA PHE A 74 -8.95 -0.32 -10.09
C PHE A 74 -7.85 -0.88 -11.01
N HIS A 75 -7.60 -0.24 -12.16
CA HIS A 75 -6.51 -0.60 -13.05
C HIS A 75 -5.14 -0.45 -12.37
N GLN A 76 -4.88 0.70 -11.76
CA GLN A 76 -3.61 0.96 -11.06
C GLN A 76 -3.46 0.07 -9.82
N MET A 77 -4.54 -0.20 -9.08
CA MET A 77 -4.52 -1.17 -7.97
C MET A 77 -4.09 -2.56 -8.46
N ARG A 78 -4.56 -2.99 -9.64
CA ARG A 78 -4.13 -4.26 -10.25
C ARG A 78 -2.67 -4.28 -10.70
N GLU A 79 -2.03 -3.13 -10.92
CA GLU A 79 -0.61 -3.06 -11.22
C GLU A 79 0.26 -3.13 -9.95
N ILE A 80 -0.21 -2.51 -8.87
CA ILE A 80 0.48 -2.47 -7.56
C ILE A 80 0.30 -3.80 -6.81
N GLN A 81 -0.85 -4.44 -6.98
CA GLN A 81 -1.26 -5.70 -6.38
C GLN A 81 -0.99 -5.75 -4.86
N PRO A 82 -1.51 -4.81 -4.05
CA PRO A 82 -1.24 -4.81 -2.61
C PRO A 82 -1.74 -6.11 -1.94
N ASP A 83 -1.07 -6.53 -0.86
CA ASP A 83 -1.47 -7.73 -0.10
C ASP A 83 -2.75 -7.47 0.70
N ILE A 84 -2.97 -6.20 1.07
CA ILE A 84 -4.11 -5.73 1.85
C ILE A 84 -4.61 -4.44 1.20
N LEU A 85 -5.91 -4.33 0.97
CA LEU A 85 -6.57 -3.10 0.54
C LEU A 85 -7.36 -2.55 1.72
N LYS A 86 -7.02 -1.34 2.20
CA LYS A 86 -7.78 -0.64 3.24
C LYS A 86 -8.70 0.37 2.54
N ILE A 87 -10.01 0.18 2.67
CA ILE A 87 -11.02 1.08 2.12
C ILE A 87 -11.12 2.29 3.04
N ASP A 88 -11.13 3.49 2.45
CA ASP A 88 -11.29 4.73 3.20
C ASP A 88 -12.60 4.75 4.01
N ALA A 89 -12.54 5.31 5.23
CA ALA A 89 -13.67 5.34 6.16
C ALA A 89 -14.89 6.11 5.61
N TYR A 90 -14.68 7.01 4.65
CA TYR A 90 -15.73 7.71 3.92
C TYR A 90 -16.75 6.72 3.31
N PHE A 91 -16.28 5.67 2.62
CA PHE A 91 -17.18 4.64 2.07
C PHE A 91 -17.89 3.84 3.15
N SER A 92 -17.18 3.51 4.24
CA SER A 92 -17.77 2.72 5.33
C SER A 92 -18.95 3.44 6.01
N THR A 93 -18.90 4.78 6.03
CA THR A 93 -19.93 5.62 6.66
C THR A 93 -21.15 5.79 5.74
N GLU A 94 -20.94 5.84 4.42
CA GLU A 94 -22.03 6.00 3.44
C GLU A 94 -22.76 4.70 3.05
N LEU A 95 -22.17 3.52 3.33
CA LEU A 95 -22.78 2.21 2.99
C LEU A 95 -24.17 1.96 3.63
N HIS A 96 -24.57 2.77 4.61
CA HIS A 96 -25.89 2.68 5.25
C HIS A 96 -27.00 3.47 4.53
N LEU A 97 -26.65 4.17 3.44
CA LEU A 97 -27.60 4.94 2.63
C LEU A 97 -27.86 4.15 1.33
N GLU A 98 -29.11 3.73 1.11
CA GLU A 98 -29.53 2.80 0.05
C GLU A 98 -29.34 3.30 -1.41
N GLU A 99 -28.74 4.47 -1.64
CA GLU A 99 -28.74 5.13 -2.95
C GLU A 99 -27.60 4.73 -3.91
N ASN A 100 -26.54 4.04 -3.45
CA ASN A 100 -25.39 3.68 -4.30
C ASN A 100 -25.37 2.17 -4.64
N GLN A 101 -26.34 1.71 -5.43
CA GLN A 101 -26.32 0.37 -6.03
C GLN A 101 -25.99 0.47 -7.52
N VAL A 102 -24.85 -0.11 -7.93
CA VAL A 102 -24.50 -0.31 -9.33
C VAL A 102 -24.43 -1.81 -9.57
N PHE A 103 -25.27 -2.31 -10.47
CA PHE A 103 -25.23 -3.69 -10.92
C PHE A 103 -24.11 -3.85 -11.93
N ILE A 104 -23.27 -4.87 -11.73
CA ILE A 104 -22.22 -5.27 -12.66
C ILE A 104 -22.69 -6.58 -13.28
N ASP A 105 -22.78 -6.62 -14.61
CA ASP A 105 -23.19 -7.79 -15.40
C ASP A 105 -22.23 -8.98 -15.25
#